data_AF-A0A2G5B6K7-F1
#
_entry.id   AF-A0A2G5B6K7-F1
#
_cell.length_a   1.000
_cell.length_b   1.000
_cell.length_c   1.000
_cell.angle_alpha   90.00
_cell.angle_beta   90.00
_cell.angle_gamma   90.00
#
_symmetry.space_group_name_H-M   'P 1'
#
loop_
_entity.id
_entity.type
_entity.pdbx_description
1 polymer ?
#
loop_
_entity_poly.entity_id
_entity_poly.type
_entity_poly.pdbx_seq_one_letter_code
_entity_poly.pdbx_strand_id
1 'polypeptide(L)'
;MARHIPPRHLLPAQLAFFQKEVLRQGATAVSAFTAFVGRTASALQPGQLQQFHRQLFRLFLAIFDVPRSPTLSRSDAELIEQTALDGFMGLAVRLNENQFRPLFLAFLEWASADPATLAPPSPIPSAQARLRAFYRVLNALLARLKTLAVPYYALVLDTTVVQLQRFAVFHDTIDALWGAVVESVRLSALYDSSAELWTEAAYRRVARPLVNQLANTKRADDTAPSHLERVGSLLAPACAQLAAAVANDALWKLLNQDVLLKARADDPAVRHSTLLVLQALYNKLGEEFLILLPETIPFLAELLEDDDSIVERSTHETIKLIESLLGESLQSYLR
;
A
#
# COMPACT_ATOMS: atom_id res chain seq x y z
N MET A 1 29.32 11.72 17.68
CA MET A 1 28.51 11.59 18.92
C MET A 1 27.81 10.24 19.04
N ALA A 2 27.04 9.76 18.06
CA ALA A 2 26.21 8.54 18.19
C ALA A 2 26.98 7.26 18.58
N ARG A 3 28.26 7.17 18.20
CA ARG A 3 29.15 6.04 18.53
C ARG A 3 30.00 6.25 19.77
N HIS A 4 30.04 7.46 20.33
CA HIS A 4 31.02 7.87 21.34
C HIS A 4 30.40 8.22 22.69
N ILE A 5 29.08 8.37 22.78
CA ILE A 5 28.36 8.64 24.04
C ILE A 5 27.58 7.38 24.43
N PRO A 6 27.65 6.92 25.70
CA PRO A 6 26.88 5.76 26.14
C PRO A 6 25.37 5.96 25.94
N PRO A 7 24.64 4.98 25.36
CA PRO A 7 23.21 5.11 25.04
C PRO A 7 22.32 5.50 26.23
N ARG A 8 22.68 5.04 27.44
CA ARG A 8 21.97 5.37 28.69
C ARG A 8 21.94 6.86 29.01
N HIS A 9 22.90 7.64 28.52
CA HIS A 9 22.93 9.10 28.67
C HIS A 9 22.38 9.79 27.43
N LEU A 10 22.65 9.22 26.24
CA LEU A 10 22.27 9.81 24.97
C LEU A 10 20.75 9.77 24.71
N LEU A 11 20.09 8.63 24.97
CA LEU A 11 18.67 8.45 24.67
C LEU A 11 17.75 9.34 25.52
N PRO A 12 17.95 9.49 26.85
CA PRO A 12 17.19 10.46 27.63
C PRO A 12 17.38 11.90 27.13
N ALA A 13 18.60 12.27 26.73
CA ALA A 13 18.88 13.60 26.18
C ALA A 13 18.18 13.82 24.83
N GLN A 14 18.19 12.83 23.94
CA GLN A 14 17.47 12.87 22.66
C GLN A 14 15.95 13.02 22.88
N LEU A 15 15.37 12.26 23.82
CA LEU A 15 13.95 12.39 24.17
C LEU A 15 13.62 13.76 24.74
N ALA A 16 14.44 14.26 25.68
CA ALA A 16 14.22 15.57 26.28
C ALA A 16 14.32 16.69 25.22
N PHE A 17 15.28 16.59 24.29
CA PHE A 17 15.40 17.52 23.18
C PHE A 17 14.19 17.43 22.23
N PHE A 18 13.75 16.23 21.89
CA PHE A 18 12.56 16.02 21.07
C PHE A 18 11.31 16.66 21.68
N GLN A 19 11.06 16.41 22.97
CA GLN A 19 9.88 16.90 23.68
C GLN A 19 9.88 18.42 23.89
N LYS A 20 11.05 19.04 24.07
CA LYS A 20 11.13 20.45 24.49
C LYS A 20 11.47 21.41 23.35
N GLU A 21 12.21 20.95 22.35
CA GLU A 21 12.96 21.86 21.47
C GLU A 21 12.83 21.53 19.99
N VAL A 22 12.77 20.26 19.58
CA VAL A 22 12.75 19.87 18.15
C VAL A 22 11.65 20.57 17.36
N LEU A 23 10.44 20.67 17.91
CA LEU A 23 9.30 21.31 17.24
C LEU A 23 9.43 22.85 17.13
N ARG A 24 10.36 23.46 17.87
CA ARG A 24 10.68 24.90 17.78
C ARG A 24 11.76 25.19 16.75
N GLN A 25 12.41 24.15 16.23
CA GLN A 25 13.49 24.25 15.25
C GLN A 25 12.94 24.09 13.82
N GLY A 26 13.71 24.51 12.82
CA GLY A 26 13.35 24.34 11.42
C GLY A 26 13.42 22.88 10.95
N ALA A 27 12.72 22.55 9.86
CA ALA A 27 12.60 21.19 9.33
C ALA A 27 13.96 20.50 9.09
N THR A 28 14.97 21.23 8.61
CA THR A 28 16.33 20.70 8.43
C THR A 28 16.93 20.19 9.75
N ALA A 29 16.71 20.89 10.86
CA ALA A 29 17.21 20.47 12.17
C ALA A 29 16.45 19.24 12.68
N VAL A 30 15.13 19.18 12.46
CA VAL A 30 14.30 18.00 12.76
C VAL A 30 14.82 16.79 11.98
N SER A 31 15.03 16.91 10.67
CA SER A 31 15.56 15.82 9.84
C SER A 31 16.96 15.40 10.26
N ALA A 32 17.85 16.35 10.56
CA ALA A 32 19.20 16.04 11.06
C ALA A 32 19.15 15.29 12.42
N PHE A 33 18.25 15.69 13.31
CA PHE A 33 17.98 14.99 14.56
C PHE A 33 17.45 13.58 14.32
N THR A 34 16.45 13.41 13.45
CA THR A 34 15.89 12.10 13.10
C THR A 34 16.96 11.16 12.52
N ALA A 35 17.80 11.66 11.61
CA ALA A 35 18.95 10.91 11.09
C ALA A 35 19.95 10.55 12.20
N PHE A 36 20.14 11.42 13.19
CA PHE A 36 20.98 11.14 14.35
C PHE A 36 20.39 10.05 15.25
N VAL A 37 19.07 10.04 15.48
CA VAL A 37 18.38 8.95 16.19
C VAL A 37 18.55 7.63 15.43
N GLY A 38 18.35 7.62 14.11
CA GLY A 38 18.59 6.43 13.27
C GLY A 38 20.04 5.92 13.37
N ARG A 39 21.03 6.80 13.28
CA ARG A 39 22.45 6.43 13.49
C ARG A 39 22.73 5.91 14.90
N THR A 40 22.03 6.42 15.90
CA THR A 40 22.12 5.94 17.29
C THR A 40 21.58 4.52 17.38
N ALA A 41 20.39 4.28 16.83
CA ALA A 41 19.77 2.96 16.78
C ALA A 41 20.66 1.94 16.07
N SER A 42 21.29 2.31 14.94
CA SER A 42 22.23 1.45 14.21
C SER A 42 23.56 1.19 14.94
N ALA A 43 23.98 2.07 15.85
CA ALA A 43 25.23 1.93 16.59
C ALA A 43 25.11 1.11 17.89
N LEU A 44 23.88 0.84 18.37
CA LEU A 44 23.66 0.07 19.60
C LEU A 44 24.19 -1.36 19.50
N GLN A 45 24.86 -1.85 20.54
CA GLN A 45 25.21 -3.27 20.67
C GLN A 45 23.97 -4.13 21.00
N PRO A 46 23.96 -5.45 20.75
CA PRO A 46 22.78 -6.30 20.95
C PRO A 46 22.13 -6.20 22.35
N GLY A 47 22.94 -6.21 23.42
CA GLY A 47 22.40 -6.07 24.79
C GLY A 47 21.80 -4.68 25.05
N GLN A 48 22.37 -3.63 24.46
CA GLN A 48 21.82 -2.27 24.54
C GLN A 48 20.53 -2.15 23.72
N LEU A 49 20.47 -2.78 22.55
CA LEU A 49 19.27 -2.82 21.74
C LEU A 49 18.11 -3.49 22.49
N GLN A 50 18.36 -4.63 23.14
CA GLN A 50 17.37 -5.29 23.99
C GLN A 50 16.88 -4.38 25.12
N GLN A 51 17.75 -3.56 25.70
CA GLN A 51 17.37 -2.62 26.76
C GLN A 51 16.55 -1.41 26.23
N PHE A 52 16.91 -0.86 25.07
CA PHE A 52 16.45 0.46 24.64
C PHE A 52 15.50 0.47 23.42
N HIS A 53 15.25 -0.66 22.75
CA HIS A 53 14.40 -0.72 21.54
C HIS A 53 13.00 -0.11 21.74
N ARG A 54 12.34 -0.35 22.89
CA ARG A 54 11.02 0.25 23.19
C ARG A 54 11.07 1.77 23.29
N GLN A 55 12.14 2.31 23.85
CA GLN A 55 12.33 3.76 24.00
C GLN A 55 12.59 4.41 22.63
N LEU A 56 13.43 3.78 21.80
CA LEU A 56 13.67 4.21 20.42
C LEU A 56 12.40 4.15 19.59
N PHE A 57 11.62 3.08 19.71
CA PHE A 57 10.35 2.91 19.02
C PHE A 57 9.36 4.03 19.36
N ARG A 58 9.18 4.35 20.64
CA ARG A 58 8.34 5.47 21.08
C ARG A 58 8.80 6.81 20.51
N LEU A 59 10.13 7.02 20.44
CA LEU A 59 10.69 8.22 19.83
C LEU A 59 10.38 8.26 18.32
N PHE A 60 10.51 7.15 17.60
CA PHE A 60 10.12 7.09 16.19
C PHE A 60 8.64 7.34 15.96
N LEU A 61 7.74 6.79 16.78
CA LEU A 61 6.30 7.11 16.69
C LEU A 61 6.04 8.61 16.86
N ALA A 62 6.71 9.23 17.84
CA ALA A 62 6.59 10.67 18.06
C ALA A 62 7.15 11.48 16.87
N ILE A 63 8.27 11.04 16.27
CA ILE A 63 8.83 11.65 15.06
C ILE A 63 7.87 11.49 13.88
N PHE A 64 7.22 10.32 13.72
CA PHE A 64 6.22 10.12 12.67
C PHE A 64 5.02 11.05 12.85
N ASP A 65 4.67 11.52 14.05
CA ASP A 65 3.62 12.55 14.18
C ASP A 65 4.05 13.95 13.69
N VAL A 66 5.36 14.26 13.63
CA VAL A 66 5.87 15.62 13.31
C VAL A 66 5.47 16.14 11.93
N PRO A 67 5.63 15.39 10.82
CA PRO A 67 5.23 15.83 9.47
C PRO A 67 3.79 16.30 9.33
N ARG A 68 2.94 16.00 10.32
CA ARG A 68 1.51 16.32 10.29
C ARG A 68 1.20 17.63 11.00
N SER A 69 2.22 18.34 11.50
CA SER A 69 2.04 19.69 12.03
C SER A 69 1.59 20.64 10.90
N PRO A 70 0.52 21.44 11.11
CA PRO A 70 0.03 22.38 10.10
C PRO A 70 1.03 23.53 9.81
N THR A 71 2.06 23.68 10.66
CA THR A 71 3.09 24.71 10.51
C THR A 71 4.19 24.33 9.51
N LEU A 72 4.24 23.07 9.06
CA LEU A 72 5.26 22.60 8.13
C LEU A 72 4.80 22.73 6.68
N SER A 73 5.73 23.10 5.79
CA SER A 73 5.50 23.00 4.36
C SER A 73 5.38 21.53 3.93
N ARG A 74 4.71 21.26 2.80
CA ARG A 74 4.57 19.91 2.26
C ARG A 74 5.95 19.24 2.02
N SER A 75 6.90 19.97 1.45
CA SER A 75 8.26 19.47 1.20
C SER A 75 9.02 19.14 2.47
N ASP A 76 8.86 19.95 3.52
CA ASP A 76 9.50 19.71 4.82
C ASP A 76 8.91 18.47 5.50
N ALA A 77 7.59 18.33 5.46
CA ALA A 77 6.88 17.17 5.97
C ALA A 77 7.35 15.88 5.27
N GLU A 78 7.44 15.89 3.93
CA GLU A 78 7.92 14.76 3.14
C GLU A 78 9.39 14.40 3.46
N LEU A 79 10.26 15.40 3.63
CA LEU A 79 11.66 15.19 4.01
C LEU A 79 11.79 14.53 5.40
N ILE A 80 11.04 15.03 6.39
CA ILE A 80 11.06 14.47 7.75
C ILE A 80 10.49 13.05 7.75
N GLU A 81 9.37 12.82 7.06
CA GLU A 81 8.73 11.50 6.94
C GLU A 81 9.69 10.48 6.32
N GLN A 82 10.38 10.84 5.23
CA GLN A 82 11.35 9.96 4.59
C GLN A 82 12.55 9.66 5.49
N THR A 83 13.09 10.68 6.18
CA THR A 83 14.22 10.50 7.10
C THR A 83 13.84 9.61 8.30
N ALA A 84 12.60 9.74 8.78
CA ALA A 84 12.05 8.91 9.85
C ALA A 84 11.89 7.45 9.40
N LEU A 85 11.39 7.24 8.18
CA LEU A 85 11.26 5.91 7.58
C LEU A 85 12.63 5.23 7.50
N ASP A 86 13.65 5.89 6.97
CA ASP A 86 14.99 5.33 6.82
C ASP A 86 15.61 4.95 8.17
N GLY A 87 15.46 5.84 9.17
CA GLY A 87 15.92 5.60 10.53
C GLY A 87 15.20 4.43 11.21
N PHE A 88 13.87 4.38 11.06
CA PHE A 88 13.05 3.31 11.63
C PHE A 88 13.37 1.96 10.98
N MET A 89 13.52 1.92 9.66
CA MET A 89 13.90 0.71 8.94
C MET A 89 15.27 0.20 9.39
N GLY A 90 16.21 1.10 9.70
CA GLY A 90 17.50 0.73 10.30
C GLY A 90 17.38 0.08 11.68
N LEU A 91 16.37 0.44 12.48
CA LEU A 91 16.05 -0.21 13.75
C LEU A 91 15.33 -1.54 13.53
N ALA A 92 14.27 -1.56 12.72
CA ALA A 92 13.38 -2.69 12.53
C ALA A 92 14.12 -3.96 12.09
N VAL A 93 15.04 -3.84 11.13
CA VAL A 93 15.81 -5.00 10.62
C VAL A 93 16.80 -5.61 11.63
N ARG A 94 17.03 -4.95 12.77
CA ARG A 94 17.93 -5.43 13.82
C ARG A 94 17.21 -6.12 14.96
N LEU A 95 15.88 -6.02 14.99
CA LEU A 95 15.05 -6.61 16.03
C LEU A 95 14.74 -8.05 15.65
N ASN A 96 14.74 -8.94 16.64
CA ASN A 96 14.21 -10.29 16.45
C ASN A 96 12.68 -10.28 16.54
N GLU A 97 12.05 -11.39 16.17
CA GLU A 97 10.59 -11.57 16.17
C GLU A 97 9.93 -11.17 17.51
N ASN A 98 10.51 -11.64 18.63
CA ASN A 98 10.00 -11.38 19.97
C ASN A 98 10.05 -9.89 20.36
N GLN A 99 10.97 -9.13 19.76
CA GLN A 99 11.09 -7.69 19.97
C GLN A 99 10.23 -6.91 18.98
N PHE A 100 10.20 -7.32 17.72
CA PHE A 100 9.55 -6.54 16.66
C PHE A 100 8.03 -6.68 16.69
N ARG A 101 7.49 -7.89 16.91
CA ARG A 101 6.04 -8.12 16.87
C ARG A 101 5.23 -7.29 17.87
N PRO A 102 5.62 -7.14 19.15
CA PRO A 102 4.93 -6.24 20.06
C PRO A 102 4.99 -4.77 19.61
N LEU A 103 6.10 -4.34 19.00
CA LEU A 103 6.24 -2.98 18.48
C LEU A 103 5.39 -2.77 17.23
N PHE A 104 5.31 -3.76 16.34
CA PHE A 104 4.46 -3.70 15.16
C PHE A 104 2.98 -3.55 15.53
N LEU A 105 2.51 -4.34 16.51
CA LEU A 105 1.14 -4.22 17.02
C LEU A 105 0.88 -2.84 17.64
N ALA A 106 1.81 -2.34 18.46
CA ALA A 106 1.72 -0.99 19.01
C ALA A 106 1.74 0.10 17.91
N PHE A 107 2.44 -0.14 16.79
CA PHE A 107 2.45 0.80 15.67
C PHE A 107 1.10 0.81 14.94
N LEU A 108 0.53 -0.38 14.70
CA LEU A 108 -0.79 -0.51 14.10
C LEU A 108 -1.85 0.13 15.00
N GLU A 109 -1.79 -0.09 16.31
CA GLU A 109 -2.68 0.56 17.28
C GLU A 109 -2.54 2.08 17.24
N TRP A 110 -1.32 2.62 17.25
CA TRP A 110 -1.08 4.05 17.09
C TRP A 110 -1.64 4.60 15.77
N ALA A 111 -1.53 3.83 14.69
CA ALA A 111 -1.97 4.23 13.36
C ALA A 111 -3.50 4.26 13.24
N SER A 112 -4.15 3.28 13.86
CA SER A 112 -5.61 3.10 13.85
C SER A 112 -6.33 3.87 14.97
N ALA A 113 -5.60 4.42 15.94
CA ALA A 113 -6.17 5.20 17.02
C ALA A 113 -6.93 6.43 16.50
N ASP A 114 -8.17 6.59 16.92
CA ASP A 114 -8.97 7.77 16.62
C ASP A 114 -8.41 8.99 17.38
N PRO A 115 -7.90 10.02 16.68
CA PRO A 115 -7.38 11.23 17.29
C PRO A 115 -8.38 11.94 18.23
N ALA A 116 -9.69 11.77 17.99
CA ALA A 116 -10.75 12.35 18.81
C ALA A 116 -10.93 11.66 20.18
N THR A 117 -10.46 10.42 20.31
CA THR A 117 -10.55 9.64 21.55
C THR A 117 -9.30 9.73 22.42
N LEU A 118 -8.23 10.36 21.91
CA LEU A 118 -6.99 10.57 22.66
C LEU A 118 -7.14 11.72 23.67
N ALA A 119 -6.48 11.61 24.83
CA ALA A 119 -6.43 12.66 25.85
C ALA A 119 -4.98 13.16 26.04
N PRO A 120 -4.65 14.42 25.68
CA PRO A 120 -5.52 15.43 25.06
C PRO A 120 -5.85 15.09 23.59
N PRO A 121 -6.99 15.58 23.05
CA PRO A 121 -7.34 15.38 21.65
C PRO A 121 -6.24 15.94 20.76
N SER A 122 -5.82 15.15 19.77
CA SER A 122 -4.70 15.55 18.91
C SER A 122 -5.11 16.75 18.05
N PRO A 123 -4.28 17.80 17.94
CA PRO A 123 -4.54 18.93 17.04
C PRO A 123 -4.38 18.56 15.56
N ILE A 124 -3.99 17.32 15.26
CA ILE A 124 -3.67 16.81 13.92
C ILE A 124 -4.89 16.03 13.40
N PRO A 125 -5.63 16.56 12.39
CA PRO A 125 -7.02 16.17 12.15
C PRO A 125 -7.28 14.89 11.35
N SER A 126 -6.31 14.04 10.98
CA SER A 126 -6.66 12.82 10.23
C SER A 126 -5.94 11.55 10.69
N ALA A 127 -6.73 10.60 11.21
CA ALA A 127 -6.32 9.20 11.41
C ALA A 127 -5.69 8.61 10.13
N GLN A 128 -6.15 9.07 8.95
CA GLN A 128 -5.61 8.70 7.65
C GLN A 128 -4.13 9.07 7.48
N ALA A 129 -3.67 10.20 8.03
CA ALA A 129 -2.27 10.56 7.95
C ALA A 129 -1.42 9.53 8.70
N ARG A 130 -1.78 9.12 9.92
CA ARG A 130 -1.06 8.07 10.67
C ARG A 130 -1.07 6.73 9.95
N LEU A 131 -2.22 6.30 9.45
CA LEU A 131 -2.32 5.11 8.59
C LEU A 131 -1.39 5.21 7.39
N ARG A 132 -1.27 6.37 6.74
CA ARG A 132 -0.37 6.55 5.59
C ARG A 132 1.08 6.25 5.97
N ALA A 133 1.59 6.79 7.08
CA ALA A 133 2.96 6.47 7.48
C ALA A 133 3.11 4.99 7.84
N PHE A 134 2.13 4.41 8.52
CA PHE A 134 2.13 2.99 8.84
C PHE A 134 2.24 2.14 7.58
N TYR A 135 1.39 2.36 6.57
CA TYR A 135 1.43 1.61 5.31
C TYR A 135 2.72 1.89 4.52
N ARG A 136 3.29 3.10 4.55
CA ARG A 136 4.61 3.38 3.96
C ARG A 136 5.71 2.53 4.61
N VAL A 137 5.72 2.43 5.94
CA VAL A 137 6.67 1.58 6.67
C VAL A 137 6.40 0.10 6.40
N LEU A 138 5.15 -0.33 6.37
CA LEU A 138 4.76 -1.71 6.03
C LEU A 138 5.24 -2.10 4.64
N ASN A 139 5.06 -1.24 3.63
CA ASN A 139 5.54 -1.48 2.28
C ASN A 139 7.06 -1.54 2.21
N ALA A 140 7.75 -0.66 2.94
CA ALA A 140 9.22 -0.72 3.05
C ALA A 140 9.70 -2.02 3.74
N LEU A 141 8.97 -2.51 4.75
CA LEU A 141 9.24 -3.79 5.40
C LEU A 141 8.99 -4.96 4.46
N LEU A 142 7.86 -5.00 3.76
CA LEU A 142 7.56 -6.02 2.76
C LEU A 142 8.61 -6.04 1.65
N ALA A 143 8.99 -4.89 1.09
CA ALA A 143 10.02 -4.81 0.05
C ALA A 143 11.40 -5.27 0.54
N ARG A 144 11.77 -4.96 1.80
CA ARG A 144 13.10 -5.23 2.34
C ARG A 144 13.25 -6.64 2.91
N LEU A 145 12.25 -7.11 3.66
CA LEU A 145 12.25 -8.40 4.35
C LEU A 145 11.54 -9.49 3.54
N LYS A 146 10.76 -9.12 2.52
CA LYS A 146 10.03 -10.02 1.63
C LYS A 146 9.16 -11.00 2.43
N THR A 147 9.31 -12.29 2.19
CA THR A 147 8.56 -13.38 2.83
C THR A 147 8.57 -13.28 4.36
N LEU A 148 9.64 -12.77 4.97
CA LEU A 148 9.72 -12.61 6.43
C LEU A 148 8.74 -11.57 6.99
N ALA A 149 8.31 -10.59 6.20
CA ALA A 149 7.34 -9.58 6.62
C ALA A 149 5.89 -9.96 6.33
N VAL A 150 5.64 -10.97 5.50
CA VAL A 150 4.29 -11.40 5.10
C VAL A 150 3.40 -11.80 6.28
N PRO A 151 3.87 -12.54 7.31
CA PRO A 151 3.04 -12.89 8.47
C PRO A 151 2.49 -11.68 9.23
N TYR A 152 3.19 -10.53 9.17
CA TYR A 152 2.73 -9.30 9.78
C TYR A 152 1.56 -8.66 9.04
N TYR A 153 1.45 -8.90 7.72
CA TYR A 153 0.34 -8.40 6.93
C TYR A 153 -1.00 -9.01 7.34
N ALA A 154 -1.01 -10.25 7.83
CA ALA A 154 -2.21 -10.89 8.37
C ALA A 154 -2.83 -10.09 9.52
N LEU A 155 -2.01 -9.41 10.33
CA LEU A 155 -2.45 -8.53 11.43
C LEU A 155 -3.10 -7.24 10.92
N VAL A 156 -2.82 -6.85 9.68
CA VAL A 156 -3.27 -5.59 9.06
C VAL A 156 -4.46 -5.81 8.11
N LEU A 157 -4.72 -7.06 7.70
CA LEU A 157 -5.70 -7.41 6.67
C LEU A 157 -7.07 -6.77 6.92
N ASP A 158 -7.56 -6.79 8.15
CA ASP A 158 -8.84 -6.19 8.53
C ASP A 158 -8.87 -4.69 8.29
N THR A 159 -7.78 -4.01 8.66
CA THR A 159 -7.62 -2.56 8.41
C THR A 159 -7.58 -2.28 6.91
N THR A 160 -6.87 -3.11 6.14
CA THR A 160 -6.81 -2.96 4.67
C THR A 160 -8.19 -3.11 4.03
N VAL A 161 -8.97 -4.12 4.41
CA VAL A 161 -10.33 -4.32 3.88
C VAL A 161 -11.21 -3.11 4.19
N VAL A 162 -11.19 -2.61 5.43
CA VAL A 162 -11.96 -1.43 5.83
C VAL A 162 -11.56 -0.19 5.02
N GLN A 163 -10.26 0.04 4.80
CA GLN A 163 -9.82 1.18 3.99
C GLN A 163 -10.26 1.06 2.53
N LEU A 164 -10.08 -0.12 1.90
CA LEU A 164 -10.55 -0.34 0.52
C LEU A 164 -12.06 -0.09 0.38
N GLN A 165 -12.87 -0.61 1.31
CA GLN A 165 -14.31 -0.37 1.32
C GLN A 165 -14.65 1.12 1.48
N ARG A 166 -13.96 1.81 2.40
CA ARG A 166 -14.13 3.24 2.63
C ARG A 166 -13.86 4.04 1.34
N PHE A 167 -12.74 3.78 0.67
CA PHE A 167 -12.40 4.48 -0.58
C PHE A 167 -13.45 4.27 -1.66
N ALA A 168 -14.03 3.07 -1.76
CA ALA A 168 -15.05 2.77 -2.75
C ALA A 168 -16.41 3.45 -2.48
N VAL A 169 -16.82 3.58 -1.21
CA VAL A 169 -18.16 4.10 -0.84
C VAL A 169 -18.19 5.63 -0.79
N PHE A 170 -17.22 6.25 -0.13
CA PHE A 170 -17.26 7.69 0.11
C PHE A 170 -16.82 8.50 -1.11
N HIS A 171 -16.34 7.82 -2.17
CA HIS A 171 -15.57 8.43 -3.24
C HIS A 171 -14.57 9.43 -2.64
N ASP A 172 -13.90 9.01 -1.55
CA ASP A 172 -12.90 9.81 -0.87
C ASP A 172 -11.81 10.15 -1.89
N THR A 173 -11.21 11.34 -1.78
CA THR A 173 -10.09 11.72 -2.64
C THR A 173 -9.01 10.64 -2.57
N ILE A 174 -8.65 10.10 -3.73
CA ILE A 174 -7.58 9.11 -3.80
C ILE A 174 -6.27 9.84 -3.58
N ASP A 175 -5.70 9.57 -2.42
CA ASP A 175 -4.52 10.21 -1.91
C ASP A 175 -3.37 9.21 -1.76
N ALA A 176 -2.29 9.65 -1.13
CA ALA A 176 -1.13 8.81 -0.88
C ALA A 176 -1.42 7.62 0.05
N LEU A 177 -2.50 7.64 0.85
CA LEU A 177 -2.89 6.47 1.66
C LEU A 177 -3.46 5.37 0.77
N TRP A 178 -4.36 5.69 -0.16
CA TRP A 178 -4.91 4.71 -1.10
C TRP A 178 -3.80 3.97 -1.84
N GLY A 179 -2.83 4.71 -2.38
CA GLY A 179 -1.71 4.12 -3.11
C GLY A 179 -0.86 3.21 -2.21
N ALA A 180 -0.63 3.60 -0.96
CA ALA A 180 0.10 2.78 0.00
C ALA A 180 -0.66 1.50 0.38
N VAL A 181 -1.99 1.55 0.52
CA VAL A 181 -2.84 0.38 0.81
C VAL A 181 -2.84 -0.60 -0.36
N VAL A 182 -3.08 -0.13 -1.59
CA VAL A 182 -3.07 -0.97 -2.79
C VAL A 182 -1.70 -1.63 -2.99
N GLU A 183 -0.62 -0.87 -2.83
CA GLU A 183 0.74 -1.41 -2.93
C GLU A 183 1.03 -2.45 -1.85
N SER A 184 0.46 -2.29 -0.65
CA SER A 184 0.63 -3.26 0.42
C SER A 184 -0.02 -4.62 0.11
N VAL A 185 -1.16 -4.62 -0.59
CA VAL A 185 -1.81 -5.84 -1.10
C VAL A 185 -0.91 -6.50 -2.14
N ARG A 186 -0.39 -5.72 -3.08
CA ARG A 186 0.50 -6.23 -4.13
C ARG A 186 1.78 -6.84 -3.55
N LEU A 187 2.45 -6.14 -2.64
CA LEU A 187 3.72 -6.58 -2.06
C LEU A 187 3.52 -7.80 -1.15
N SER A 188 2.45 -7.85 -0.35
CA SER A 188 2.19 -9.02 0.48
C SER A 188 1.84 -10.24 -0.38
N ALA A 189 1.11 -10.07 -1.49
CA ALA A 189 0.85 -11.13 -2.46
C ALA A 189 2.11 -11.55 -3.23
N LEU A 190 2.99 -10.61 -3.58
CA LEU A 190 4.23 -10.89 -4.30
C LEU A 190 5.19 -11.76 -3.48
N TYR A 191 5.22 -11.56 -2.17
CA TYR A 191 6.19 -12.21 -1.29
C TYR A 191 5.63 -13.36 -0.45
N ASP A 192 4.35 -13.72 -0.62
CA ASP A 192 3.70 -14.85 0.05
C ASP A 192 4.14 -16.20 -0.53
N SER A 193 5.43 -16.50 -0.40
CA SER A 193 6.02 -17.73 -0.97
C SER A 193 5.56 -19.01 -0.27
N SER A 194 5.00 -18.93 0.95
CA SER A 194 4.45 -20.07 1.69
C SER A 194 2.96 -20.30 1.39
N ALA A 195 2.28 -19.40 0.67
CA ALA A 195 0.84 -19.41 0.43
C ALA A 195 0.01 -19.50 1.73
N GLU A 196 0.54 -18.97 2.83
CA GLU A 196 -0.10 -19.01 4.14
C GLU A 196 -0.97 -17.77 4.40
N LEU A 197 -0.64 -16.64 3.77
CA LEU A 197 -1.40 -15.40 3.92
C LEU A 197 -2.64 -15.41 3.02
N TRP A 198 -2.45 -15.60 1.72
CA TRP A 198 -3.51 -15.49 0.71
C TRP A 198 -4.29 -16.79 0.54
N THR A 199 -4.82 -17.28 1.66
CA THR A 199 -5.83 -18.34 1.68
C THR A 199 -7.10 -17.90 0.94
N GLU A 200 -7.94 -18.86 0.56
CA GLU A 200 -9.26 -18.59 -0.01
C GLU A 200 -10.07 -17.58 0.83
N ALA A 201 -10.05 -17.73 2.16
CA ALA A 201 -10.75 -16.84 3.07
C ALA A 201 -10.21 -15.40 3.01
N ALA A 202 -8.89 -15.21 3.02
CA ALA A 202 -8.27 -13.89 2.92
C ALA A 202 -8.54 -13.25 1.54
N TYR A 203 -8.41 -14.04 0.48
CA TYR A 203 -8.68 -13.61 -0.89
C TYR A 203 -10.11 -13.09 -1.06
N ARG A 204 -11.11 -13.86 -0.63
CA ARG A 204 -12.54 -13.49 -0.73
C ARG A 204 -12.87 -12.18 -0.02
N ARG A 205 -12.13 -11.85 1.05
CA ARG A 205 -12.32 -10.60 1.79
C ARG A 205 -11.74 -9.37 1.08
N VAL A 206 -10.70 -9.55 0.25
CA VAL A 206 -9.94 -8.43 -0.37
C VAL A 206 -10.26 -8.24 -1.84
N ALA A 207 -10.48 -9.31 -2.60
CA ALA A 207 -10.62 -9.27 -4.06
C ALA A 207 -11.68 -8.24 -4.52
N ARG A 208 -12.91 -8.35 -4.02
CA ARG A 208 -13.99 -7.44 -4.41
C ARG A 208 -13.76 -5.99 -3.96
N PRO A 209 -13.38 -5.69 -2.70
CA PRO A 209 -13.01 -4.32 -2.31
C PRO A 209 -11.87 -3.72 -3.14
N LEU A 210 -10.91 -4.54 -3.58
CA LEU A 210 -9.83 -4.11 -4.46
C LEU A 210 -10.37 -3.77 -5.87
N VAL A 211 -11.15 -4.65 -6.48
CA VAL A 211 -11.76 -4.41 -7.81
C VAL A 211 -12.68 -3.19 -7.79
N ASN A 212 -13.42 -2.97 -6.70
CA ASN A 212 -14.29 -1.80 -6.56
C ASN A 212 -13.54 -0.46 -6.62
N GLN A 213 -12.21 -0.44 -6.46
CA GLN A 213 -11.40 0.76 -6.67
C GLN A 213 -11.40 1.24 -8.13
N LEU A 214 -11.78 0.39 -9.10
CA LEU A 214 -11.99 0.81 -10.50
C LEU A 214 -13.02 1.92 -10.62
N ALA A 215 -14.05 1.94 -9.76
CA ALA A 215 -15.07 2.99 -9.76
C ALA A 215 -14.61 4.28 -9.03
N ASN A 216 -13.38 4.30 -8.49
CA ASN A 216 -12.86 5.46 -7.77
C ASN A 216 -12.09 6.39 -8.73
N THR A 217 -12.83 7.23 -9.44
CA THR A 217 -12.30 8.10 -10.50
C THR A 217 -11.86 9.47 -10.01
N LYS A 218 -12.23 9.87 -8.79
CA LYS A 218 -11.89 11.18 -8.23
C LYS A 218 -10.39 11.35 -8.00
N ARG A 219 -9.88 12.55 -8.32
CA ARG A 219 -8.51 12.98 -8.03
C ARG A 219 -8.49 13.82 -6.76
N ALA A 220 -7.38 13.79 -6.03
CA ALA A 220 -7.17 14.66 -4.88
C ALA A 220 -6.99 16.13 -5.30
N ASP A 221 -6.20 16.36 -6.35
CA ASP A 221 -5.95 17.67 -6.97
C ASP A 221 -5.45 17.49 -8.42
N ASP A 222 -5.24 18.60 -9.13
CA ASP A 222 -4.77 18.60 -10.51
C ASP A 222 -3.31 18.13 -10.68
N THR A 223 -2.54 18.06 -9.59
CA THR A 223 -1.17 17.55 -9.58
C THR A 223 -1.10 16.04 -9.33
N ALA A 224 -2.18 15.43 -8.83
CA ALA A 224 -2.25 14.00 -8.55
C ALA A 224 -2.31 13.18 -9.86
N PRO A 225 -1.72 11.97 -9.91
CA PRO A 225 -1.79 11.09 -11.07
C PRO A 225 -3.22 10.87 -11.58
N SER A 226 -3.36 10.74 -12.91
CA SER A 226 -4.68 10.50 -13.53
C SER A 226 -5.29 9.18 -13.05
N HIS A 227 -6.60 9.00 -13.21
CA HIS A 227 -7.26 7.73 -12.85
C HIS A 227 -6.61 6.53 -13.55
N LEU A 228 -6.41 6.62 -14.88
CA LEU A 228 -5.78 5.56 -15.68
C LEU A 228 -4.34 5.29 -15.25
N GLU A 229 -3.55 6.34 -14.95
CA GLU A 229 -2.18 6.17 -14.47
C GLU A 229 -2.14 5.45 -13.12
N ARG A 230 -3.04 5.79 -12.19
CA ARG A 230 -3.14 5.09 -10.89
C ARG A 230 -3.58 3.64 -11.05
N VAL A 231 -4.52 3.36 -11.94
CA VAL A 231 -4.97 2.00 -12.19
C VAL A 231 -3.84 1.17 -12.81
N GLY A 232 -3.22 1.67 -13.88
CA GLY A 232 -2.16 0.96 -14.59
C GLY A 232 -0.90 0.73 -13.74
N SER A 233 -0.52 1.69 -12.91
CA SER A 233 0.71 1.60 -12.10
C SER A 233 0.55 0.84 -10.77
N LEU A 234 -0.64 0.83 -10.18
CA LEU A 234 -0.86 0.27 -8.83
C LEU A 234 -1.96 -0.78 -8.80
N LEU A 235 -3.18 -0.45 -9.24
CA LEU A 235 -4.34 -1.32 -9.04
C LEU A 235 -4.29 -2.58 -9.90
N ALA A 236 -4.03 -2.45 -11.21
CA ALA A 236 -3.98 -3.58 -12.11
C ALA A 236 -2.86 -4.58 -11.74
N PRO A 237 -1.62 -4.13 -11.45
CA PRO A 237 -0.59 -5.01 -10.90
C PRO A 237 -0.98 -5.67 -9.57
N ALA A 238 -1.70 -4.97 -8.68
CA ALA A 238 -2.17 -5.53 -7.42
C ALA A 238 -3.20 -6.65 -7.62
N CYS A 239 -4.21 -6.43 -8.48
CA CYS A 239 -5.22 -7.44 -8.83
C CYS A 239 -4.56 -8.70 -9.43
N ALA A 240 -3.66 -8.50 -10.40
CA ALA A 240 -2.98 -9.60 -11.07
C ALA A 240 -2.06 -10.38 -10.12
N GLN A 241 -1.31 -9.67 -9.26
CA GLN A 241 -0.43 -10.32 -8.29
C GLN A 241 -1.21 -11.06 -7.20
N LEU A 242 -2.37 -10.54 -6.77
CA LEU A 242 -3.26 -11.22 -5.83
C LEU A 242 -3.84 -12.50 -6.44
N ALA A 243 -4.26 -12.46 -7.71
CA ALA A 243 -4.71 -13.65 -8.43
C ALA A 243 -3.59 -14.69 -8.56
N ALA A 244 -2.36 -14.27 -8.88
CA ALA A 244 -1.20 -15.16 -8.94
C ALA A 244 -0.88 -15.80 -7.58
N ALA A 245 -1.02 -15.06 -6.48
CA ALA A 245 -0.75 -15.56 -5.13
C ALA A 245 -1.73 -16.65 -4.68
N VAL A 246 -3.02 -16.55 -5.06
CA VAL A 246 -4.02 -17.55 -4.68
C VAL A 246 -3.97 -18.82 -5.55
N ALA A 247 -3.44 -18.71 -6.77
CA ALA A 247 -3.21 -19.83 -7.71
C ALA A 247 -4.39 -20.82 -7.81
N ASN A 248 -5.61 -20.30 -7.94
CA ASN A 248 -6.85 -21.08 -7.90
C ASN A 248 -7.86 -20.53 -8.91
N ASP A 249 -8.20 -21.34 -9.92
CA ASP A 249 -9.08 -21.02 -11.04
C ASP A 249 -10.50 -20.63 -10.61
N ALA A 250 -11.08 -21.33 -9.62
CA ALA A 250 -12.40 -21.01 -9.08
C ALA A 250 -12.43 -19.63 -8.42
N LEU A 251 -11.32 -19.20 -7.79
CA LEU A 251 -11.20 -17.87 -7.20
C LEU A 251 -10.88 -16.80 -8.24
N TRP A 252 -10.08 -17.13 -9.27
CA TRP A 252 -9.86 -16.27 -10.42
C TRP A 252 -11.16 -15.92 -11.12
N LYS A 253 -12.07 -16.89 -11.30
CA LYS A 253 -13.40 -16.67 -11.88
C LYS A 253 -14.19 -15.58 -11.16
N LEU A 254 -14.16 -15.55 -9.84
CA LEU A 254 -14.88 -14.54 -9.05
C LEU A 254 -14.33 -13.13 -9.27
N LEU A 255 -13.00 -12.99 -9.24
CA LEU A 255 -12.34 -11.72 -9.54
C LEU A 255 -12.58 -11.28 -10.98
N ASN A 256 -12.48 -12.20 -11.94
CA ASN A 256 -12.72 -11.92 -13.35
C ASN A 256 -14.15 -11.41 -13.57
N GLN A 257 -15.15 -12.06 -12.97
CA GLN A 257 -16.54 -11.61 -13.05
C GLN A 257 -16.71 -10.20 -12.45
N ASP A 258 -16.16 -9.93 -11.26
CA ASP A 258 -16.23 -8.60 -10.64
C ASP A 258 -15.57 -7.51 -11.52
N VAL A 259 -14.48 -7.85 -12.21
CA VAL A 259 -13.79 -6.95 -13.17
C VAL A 259 -14.65 -6.74 -14.41
N LEU A 260 -15.10 -7.81 -15.08
CA LEU A 260 -15.91 -7.74 -16.30
C LEU A 260 -17.19 -6.93 -16.12
N LEU A 261 -17.85 -7.01 -14.96
CA LEU A 261 -19.02 -6.19 -14.68
C LEU A 261 -18.74 -4.67 -14.70
N LYS A 262 -17.49 -4.23 -14.55
CA LYS A 262 -17.08 -2.82 -14.67
C LYS A 262 -16.93 -2.37 -16.13
N ALA A 263 -16.86 -3.29 -17.09
CA ALA A 263 -16.83 -2.97 -18.52
C ALA A 263 -18.11 -2.28 -19.01
N ARG A 264 -19.22 -2.36 -18.26
CA ARG A 264 -20.50 -1.72 -18.59
C ARG A 264 -20.77 -0.46 -17.77
N ALA A 265 -19.75 0.11 -17.14
CA ALA A 265 -19.90 1.34 -16.37
C ALA A 265 -20.21 2.53 -17.30
N ASP A 266 -21.00 3.49 -16.82
CA ASP A 266 -21.34 4.71 -17.58
C ASP A 266 -20.09 5.55 -17.90
N ASP A 267 -19.11 5.56 -16.99
CA ASP A 267 -17.86 6.33 -17.12
C ASP A 267 -16.84 5.57 -17.99
N PRO A 268 -16.42 6.12 -19.15
CA PRO A 268 -15.44 5.48 -20.04
C PRO A 268 -14.08 5.25 -19.35
N ALA A 269 -13.71 6.07 -18.37
CA ALA A 269 -12.47 5.87 -17.62
C ALA A 269 -12.50 4.58 -16.80
N VAL A 270 -13.67 4.17 -16.30
CA VAL A 270 -13.86 2.90 -15.58
C VAL A 270 -13.82 1.73 -16.55
N ARG A 271 -14.45 1.86 -17.72
CA ARG A 271 -14.41 0.82 -18.78
C ARG A 271 -12.98 0.59 -19.28
N HIS A 272 -12.24 1.65 -19.60
CA HIS A 272 -10.83 1.53 -19.97
C HIS A 272 -9.99 0.92 -18.83
N SER A 273 -10.20 1.34 -17.59
CA SER A 273 -9.49 0.76 -16.43
C SER A 273 -9.77 -0.72 -16.23
N THR A 274 -10.95 -1.19 -16.62
CA THR A 274 -11.30 -2.62 -16.63
C THR A 274 -10.40 -3.39 -17.59
N LEU A 275 -10.19 -2.87 -18.81
CA LEU A 275 -9.28 -3.46 -19.79
C LEU A 275 -7.84 -3.49 -19.29
N LEU A 276 -7.36 -2.45 -18.59
CA LEU A 276 -6.02 -2.45 -17.97
C LEU A 276 -5.86 -3.59 -16.94
N VAL A 277 -6.89 -3.87 -16.13
CA VAL A 277 -6.87 -4.99 -15.18
C VAL A 277 -6.90 -6.34 -15.89
N LEU A 278 -7.72 -6.49 -16.93
CA LEU A 278 -7.74 -7.71 -17.75
C LEU A 278 -6.36 -7.97 -18.39
N GLN A 279 -5.77 -6.94 -19.00
CA GLN A 279 -4.42 -7.02 -19.57
C GLN A 279 -3.39 -7.44 -18.51
N ALA A 280 -3.44 -6.87 -17.31
CA ALA A 280 -2.53 -7.26 -16.23
C ALA A 280 -2.74 -8.72 -15.79
N LEU A 281 -3.98 -9.20 -15.73
CA LEU A 281 -4.31 -10.60 -15.41
C LEU A 281 -3.75 -11.56 -16.47
N TYR A 282 -4.04 -11.33 -17.76
CA TYR A 282 -3.51 -12.14 -18.85
C TYR A 282 -1.99 -12.11 -18.93
N ASN A 283 -1.36 -10.94 -18.77
CA ASN A 283 0.11 -10.85 -18.74
C ASN A 283 0.74 -11.61 -17.56
N LYS A 284 0.05 -11.65 -16.40
CA LYS A 284 0.61 -12.24 -15.18
C LYS A 284 0.38 -13.74 -15.07
N LEU A 285 -0.81 -14.20 -15.46
CA LEU A 285 -1.25 -15.60 -15.33
C LEU A 285 -1.06 -16.38 -16.63
N GLY A 286 -0.88 -15.70 -17.77
CA GLY A 286 -0.57 -16.32 -19.05
C GLY A 286 -1.67 -17.25 -19.55
N GLU A 287 -1.26 -18.36 -20.15
CA GLU A 287 -2.13 -19.38 -20.75
C GLU A 287 -3.12 -19.98 -19.75
N GLU A 288 -2.75 -20.10 -18.48
CA GLU A 288 -3.63 -20.66 -17.44
C GLU A 288 -4.91 -19.84 -17.26
N PHE A 289 -4.88 -18.53 -17.56
CA PHE A 289 -6.04 -17.66 -17.45
C PHE A 289 -6.99 -17.76 -18.65
N LEU A 290 -6.58 -18.41 -19.76
CA LEU A 290 -7.42 -18.60 -20.93
C LEU A 290 -8.66 -19.46 -20.63
N ILE A 291 -8.66 -20.24 -19.55
CA ILE A 291 -9.84 -20.97 -19.09
C ILE A 291 -11.05 -20.06 -18.84
N LEU A 292 -10.82 -18.78 -18.52
CA LEU A 292 -11.88 -17.78 -18.29
C LEU A 292 -12.24 -16.97 -19.53
N LEU A 293 -11.55 -17.18 -20.66
CA LEU A 293 -11.81 -16.48 -21.90
C LEU A 293 -13.26 -16.58 -22.41
N PRO A 294 -13.97 -17.72 -22.29
CA PRO A 294 -15.38 -17.78 -22.68
C PRO A 294 -16.28 -16.77 -21.95
N GLU A 295 -15.94 -16.42 -20.71
CA GLU A 295 -16.68 -15.41 -19.92
C GLU A 295 -16.29 -13.98 -20.31
N THR A 296 -15.06 -13.79 -20.81
CA THR A 296 -14.52 -12.49 -21.23
C THR A 296 -14.99 -12.08 -22.63
N ILE A 297 -15.19 -13.03 -23.55
CA ILE A 297 -15.56 -12.77 -24.96
C ILE A 297 -16.79 -11.86 -25.12
N PRO A 298 -17.93 -12.10 -24.43
CA PRO A 298 -19.12 -11.24 -24.60
C PRO A 298 -18.85 -9.78 -24.25
N PHE A 299 -18.02 -9.51 -23.23
CA PHE A 299 -17.67 -8.15 -22.85
C PHE A 299 -16.70 -7.49 -23.84
N LEU A 300 -15.77 -8.26 -24.41
CA LEU A 300 -14.90 -7.73 -25.47
C LEU A 300 -15.68 -7.39 -26.74
N ALA A 301 -16.67 -8.21 -27.11
CA ALA A 301 -17.54 -7.92 -28.25
C ALA A 301 -18.35 -6.63 -28.03
N GLU A 302 -18.93 -6.44 -26.84
CA GLU A 302 -19.61 -5.19 -26.48
C GLU A 302 -18.67 -3.98 -26.50
N LEU A 303 -17.45 -4.11 -25.95
CA LEU A 303 -16.47 -3.01 -25.88
C LEU A 303 -15.77 -2.70 -27.22
N LEU A 304 -15.94 -3.54 -28.25
CA LEU A 304 -15.53 -3.21 -29.62
C LEU A 304 -16.47 -2.20 -30.28
N GLU A 305 -17.70 -2.11 -29.79
CA GLU A 305 -18.72 -1.16 -30.23
C GLU A 305 -18.82 0.05 -29.29
N ASP A 306 -17.80 0.30 -28.44
CA ASP A 306 -17.81 1.41 -27.49
C ASP A 306 -17.71 2.77 -28.19
N ASP A 307 -18.54 3.73 -27.77
CA ASP A 307 -18.53 5.09 -28.32
C ASP A 307 -17.23 5.87 -28.00
N ASP A 308 -16.49 5.47 -26.96
CA ASP A 308 -15.21 6.07 -26.60
C ASP A 308 -14.04 5.39 -27.35
N SER A 309 -13.44 6.13 -28.28
CA SER A 309 -12.32 5.64 -29.11
C SER A 309 -11.08 5.15 -28.33
N ILE A 310 -10.88 5.59 -27.09
CA ILE A 310 -9.77 5.11 -26.25
C ILE A 310 -10.12 3.74 -25.68
N VAL A 311 -11.37 3.53 -25.26
CA VAL A 311 -11.87 2.23 -24.82
C VAL A 311 -11.80 1.23 -25.98
N GLU A 312 -12.36 1.57 -27.15
CA GLU A 312 -12.32 0.73 -28.36
C GLU A 312 -10.89 0.30 -28.73
N ARG A 313 -9.94 1.25 -28.72
CA ARG A 313 -8.52 0.95 -28.97
C ARG A 313 -7.93 0.01 -27.94
N SER A 314 -8.21 0.24 -26.65
CA SER A 314 -7.72 -0.61 -25.55
C SER A 314 -8.35 -2.02 -25.63
N THR A 315 -9.57 -2.14 -26.14
CA THR A 315 -10.21 -3.44 -26.44
C THR A 315 -9.43 -4.20 -27.50
N HIS A 316 -9.06 -3.55 -28.61
CA HIS A 316 -8.21 -4.15 -29.63
C HIS A 316 -6.83 -4.57 -29.10
N GLU A 317 -6.20 -3.77 -28.24
CA GLU A 317 -4.94 -4.13 -27.57
C GLU A 317 -5.09 -5.36 -26.68
N THR A 318 -6.21 -5.44 -25.95
CA THR A 318 -6.55 -6.58 -25.08
C THR A 318 -6.78 -7.85 -25.91
N ILE A 319 -7.50 -7.76 -27.03
CA ILE A 319 -7.71 -8.88 -27.95
C ILE A 319 -6.37 -9.38 -28.50
N LYS A 320 -5.50 -8.48 -28.98
CA LYS A 320 -4.17 -8.87 -29.50
C LYS A 320 -3.31 -9.57 -28.44
N LEU A 321 -3.37 -9.09 -27.20
CA LEU A 321 -2.69 -9.75 -26.09
C LEU A 321 -3.21 -11.18 -25.90
N ILE A 322 -4.53 -11.37 -25.87
CA ILE A 322 -5.13 -12.69 -25.70
C ILE A 322 -4.82 -13.61 -26.90
N GLU A 323 -4.93 -13.12 -28.14
CA GLU A 323 -4.56 -13.86 -29.35
C GLU A 323 -3.09 -14.31 -29.31
N SER A 324 -2.19 -13.49 -28.77
CA SER A 324 -0.77 -13.87 -28.61
C SER A 324 -0.55 -15.02 -27.62
N LEU A 325 -1.41 -15.16 -26.61
CA LEU A 325 -1.39 -16.27 -25.66
C LEU A 325 -2.12 -17.50 -26.22
N LEU A 326 -3.17 -17.29 -27.00
CA LEU A 326 -4.01 -18.34 -27.57
C LEU A 326 -3.35 -19.02 -28.79
N GLY A 327 -2.58 -18.26 -29.58
CA GLY A 327 -1.94 -18.73 -30.81
C GLY A 327 -2.85 -18.72 -32.05
N GLU A 328 -4.09 -18.24 -31.93
CA GLU A 328 -5.04 -18.07 -33.02
C GLU A 328 -5.86 -16.78 -32.87
N SER A 329 -6.59 -16.40 -33.93
CA SER A 329 -7.41 -15.18 -33.92
C SER A 329 -8.76 -15.40 -33.24
N LEU A 330 -9.22 -14.38 -32.51
CA LEU A 330 -10.53 -14.36 -31.85
C LEU A 330 -11.69 -13.93 -32.75
N GLN A 331 -11.43 -13.59 -34.02
CA GLN A 331 -12.42 -13.00 -34.91
C GLN A 331 -13.69 -13.86 -35.10
N SER A 332 -13.60 -15.19 -35.02
CA SER A 332 -14.77 -16.08 -35.12
C SER A 332 -15.69 -16.03 -33.89
N TYR A 333 -15.14 -15.68 -32.73
CA TYR A 333 -15.85 -15.64 -31.45
C TYR A 333 -16.41 -14.25 -31.12
N LEU A 334 -15.91 -13.21 -31.78
CA LEU A 334 -16.29 -11.80 -31.58
C LEU A 334 -17.33 -11.32 -32.62
N ARG A 335 -18.09 -12.24 -33.21
CA ARG A 335 -19.11 -11.95 -34.24
C ARG A 335 -20.52 -11.97 -33.72
#